data_AF-A0A545UG70-F1
#
_entry.id   AF-A0A545UG70-F1
#
_cell.length_a   1.000
_cell.length_b   1.000
_cell.length_c   1.000
_cell.angle_alpha   90.00
_cell.angle_beta   90.00
_cell.angle_gamma   90.00
#
_symmetry.space_group_name_H-M   'P 1'
#
loop_
_entity.id
_entity.type
_entity.pdbx_description
1 polymer ?
#
loop_
_entity_poly.entity_id
_entity_poly.type
_entity_poly.pdbx_seq_one_letter_code
_entity_poly.pdbx_strand_id
1 'polypeptide(L)'
;MSLSDQQFLYEFESKTLAPSEFGHFGHLRIAWLYLRQFSLEEAISKITNGISAYATSLGATEKFHHTMTEAIVRIMHRRLAANSFESLDEFLQQNKTLTGSMHELLYTYYSESLFNSKEARKQFVEPDLKRL
;
A
#
# COMPACT_ATOMS: atom_id res chain seq x y z
N MET A 1 18.23 -13.39 9.20
CA MET A 1 17.82 -12.33 10.14
C MET A 1 16.89 -11.40 9.38
N SER A 2 15.77 -10.98 9.97
CA SER A 2 14.88 -10.01 9.34
C SER A 2 15.55 -8.63 9.29
N LEU A 3 15.29 -7.88 8.22
CA LEU A 3 15.77 -6.50 8.07
C LEU A 3 15.13 -5.62 9.17
N SER A 4 15.91 -4.71 9.76
CA SER A 4 15.34 -3.63 10.58
C SER A 4 14.47 -2.71 9.73
N ASP A 5 13.57 -1.95 10.35
CA ASP A 5 12.70 -1.02 9.60
C ASP A 5 13.48 0.03 8.82
N GLN A 6 14.56 0.55 9.41
CA GLN A 6 15.44 1.51 8.75
C GLN A 6 16.16 0.88 7.56
N GLN A 7 16.71 -0.32 7.71
CA GLN A 7 17.40 -1.01 6.61
C GLN A 7 16.42 -1.38 5.49
N PHE A 8 15.23 -1.87 5.85
CA PHE A 8 14.18 -2.21 4.90
C PHE A 8 13.74 -1.00 4.06
N LEU A 9 13.50 0.16 4.69
CA LEU A 9 13.16 1.38 3.97
C LEU A 9 14.31 1.89 3.12
N TYR A 10 15.54 1.88 3.64
CA TYR A 10 16.71 2.28 2.86
C TYR A 10 16.88 1.43 1.60
N GLU A 11 16.76 0.11 1.72
CA GLU A 11 16.84 -0.81 0.58
C GLU A 11 15.68 -0.65 -0.40
N PHE A 12 14.46 -0.36 0.08
CA PHE A 12 13.32 -0.04 -0.78
C PHE A 12 13.56 1.26 -1.56
N GLU A 13 13.96 2.33 -0.88
CA GLU A 13 14.19 3.65 -1.46
C GLU A 13 15.36 3.66 -2.47
N SER A 14 16.40 2.87 -2.19
CA SER A 14 17.56 2.67 -3.08
C SER A 14 17.34 1.60 -4.16
N LYS A 15 16.17 0.94 -4.16
CA LYS A 15 15.79 -0.12 -5.12
C LYS A 15 16.71 -1.35 -5.07
N THR A 16 17.31 -1.61 -3.92
CA THR A 16 18.17 -2.77 -3.65
C THR A 16 17.52 -3.82 -2.77
N LEU A 17 16.31 -3.56 -2.26
CA LEU A 17 15.53 -4.54 -1.49
C LEU A 17 15.43 -5.85 -2.26
N ALA A 18 15.48 -6.99 -1.59
CA ALA A 18 15.32 -8.26 -2.29
C ALA A 18 13.90 -8.37 -2.90
N PRO A 19 13.72 -8.85 -4.15
CA PRO A 19 12.39 -8.99 -4.75
C PRO A 19 11.41 -9.85 -3.94
N SER A 20 11.92 -10.79 -3.13
CA SER A 20 11.09 -11.60 -2.20
C SER A 20 10.47 -10.78 -1.08
N GLU A 21 11.10 -9.66 -0.70
CA GLU A 21 10.61 -8.72 0.32
C GLU A 21 9.67 -7.67 -0.28
N PHE A 22 9.70 -7.46 -1.61
CA PHE A 22 8.82 -6.53 -2.34
C PHE A 22 7.47 -7.16 -2.74
N GLY A 23 6.96 -8.04 -1.88
CA GLY A 23 5.63 -8.64 -2.03
C GLY A 23 4.54 -7.82 -1.36
N HIS A 24 3.35 -8.42 -1.29
CA HIS A 24 2.18 -7.84 -0.62
C HIS A 24 2.45 -7.38 0.82
N PHE A 25 3.05 -8.25 1.65
CA PHE A 25 3.44 -7.91 3.02
C PHE A 25 4.48 -6.79 3.07
N GLY A 26 5.41 -6.75 2.11
CA GLY A 26 6.37 -5.67 1.97
C GLY A 26 5.69 -4.32 1.75
N HIS A 27 4.71 -4.24 0.84
CA HIS A 27 3.93 -3.03 0.61
C HIS A 27 3.16 -2.57 1.86
N LEU A 28 2.57 -3.50 2.61
CA LEU A 28 1.90 -3.19 3.88
C LEU A 28 2.89 -2.68 4.94
N ARG A 29 4.11 -3.24 4.98
CA ARG A 29 5.18 -2.76 5.87
C ARG A 29 5.64 -1.35 5.50
N ILE A 30 5.84 -1.05 4.22
CA ILE A 30 6.16 0.31 3.73
C ILE A 30 5.06 1.28 4.16
N ALA A 31 3.79 0.93 3.90
CA ALA A 31 2.65 1.77 4.24
C ALA A 31 2.56 2.04 5.74
N TRP A 32 2.72 1.01 6.58
CA TRP A 32 2.77 1.14 8.03
C TRP A 32 3.87 2.10 8.50
N LEU A 33 5.09 1.94 7.99
CA LEU A 33 6.22 2.75 8.41
C LEU A 33 6.07 4.22 7.99
N TYR A 34 5.59 4.48 6.78
CA TYR A 34 5.40 5.85 6.30
C TYR A 34 4.20 6.55 6.93
N LEU A 35 3.09 5.84 7.18
CA LEU A 35 1.92 6.42 7.88
C LEU A 35 2.20 6.83 9.32
N ARG A 36 3.27 6.30 9.94
CA ARG A 36 3.71 6.70 11.29
C ARG A 36 4.72 7.84 11.30
N GLN A 37 5.27 8.21 10.14
CA GLN A 37 6.33 9.22 10.02
C GLN A 37 5.89 10.49 9.28
N PHE A 38 4.87 10.38 8.42
CA PHE A 38 4.45 11.44 7.53
C PHE A 38 2.95 11.70 7.64
N SER A 39 2.50 12.87 7.18
CA SER A 39 1.08 13.11 6.97
C SER A 39 0.51 12.13 5.92
N LEU A 40 -0.82 11.95 5.89
CA LEU A 40 -1.46 11.05 4.93
C LEU A 40 -1.04 11.33 3.47
N GLU A 41 -1.09 12.59 3.05
CA GLU A 41 -0.80 12.97 1.66
C GLU A 41 0.69 12.77 1.31
N GLU A 42 1.59 13.05 2.25
CA GLU A 42 3.02 12.76 2.07
C GLU A 42 3.31 11.26 2.02
N ALA A 43 2.65 10.46 2.87
CA ALA A 43 2.75 9.01 2.86
C ALA A 43 2.24 8.44 1.54
N ILE A 44 1.06 8.85 1.07
CA ILE A 44 0.50 8.43 -0.23
C ILE A 44 1.50 8.71 -1.35
N SER A 45 2.03 9.94 -1.42
CA SER A 45 3.00 10.33 -2.44
C SER A 45 4.27 9.47 -2.37
N LYS A 46 4.84 9.24 -1.19
CA LYS A 46 6.04 8.40 -1.02
C LYS A 46 5.80 6.95 -1.40
N ILE A 47 4.68 6.36 -0.98
CA ILE A 47 4.35 4.95 -1.23
C ILE A 47 4.11 4.71 -2.72
N THR A 48 3.24 5.52 -3.34
CA THR A 48 2.87 5.36 -4.76
C THR A 48 4.08 5.57 -5.67
N ASN A 49 4.85 6.64 -5.46
CA ASN A 49 6.06 6.90 -6.24
C ASN A 49 7.13 5.83 -6.00
N GLY A 50 7.36 5.42 -4.75
CA GLY A 50 8.37 4.42 -4.40
C GLY A 50 8.04 3.06 -5.00
N ILE A 51 6.81 2.56 -4.84
CA ILE A 51 6.39 1.26 -5.38
C ILE A 51 6.44 1.29 -6.91
N SER A 52 5.97 2.36 -7.54
CA SER A 52 6.02 2.50 -9.00
C SER A 52 7.47 2.52 -9.52
N ALA A 53 8.36 3.29 -8.89
CA ALA A 53 9.77 3.39 -9.27
C ALA A 53 10.53 2.07 -9.04
N TYR A 54 10.22 1.37 -7.95
CA TYR A 54 10.81 0.07 -7.66
C TYR A 54 10.33 -0.99 -8.66
N ALA A 55 9.01 -1.09 -8.90
CA ALA A 55 8.46 -2.01 -9.91
C ALA A 55 9.05 -1.74 -11.31
N THR A 56 9.27 -0.48 -11.65
CA THR A 56 9.93 -0.08 -12.90
C THR A 56 11.38 -0.53 -12.97
N SER A 57 12.14 -0.46 -11.86
CA SER A 57 13.52 -0.95 -11.83
C SER A 57 13.64 -2.46 -12.04
N LEU A 58 12.57 -3.21 -11.76
CA LEU A 58 12.45 -4.64 -12.04
C LEU A 58 11.90 -4.95 -13.45
N GLY A 59 11.62 -3.93 -14.27
CA GLY A 59 10.99 -4.09 -15.58
C GLY A 59 9.52 -4.54 -15.53
N ALA A 60 8.84 -4.32 -14.40
CA ALA A 60 7.47 -4.76 -14.13
C ALA A 60 6.51 -3.59 -13.86
N THR A 61 6.73 -2.45 -14.53
CA THR A 61 5.94 -1.21 -14.39
C THR A 61 4.44 -1.48 -14.56
N GLU A 62 4.08 -2.37 -15.47
CA GLU A 62 2.70 -2.74 -15.77
C GLU A 62 1.97 -3.40 -14.61
N LYS A 63 2.68 -3.92 -13.60
CA LYS A 63 2.06 -4.51 -12.39
C LYS A 63 1.58 -3.44 -11.40
N PHE A 64 2.14 -2.23 -11.44
CA PHE A 64 1.72 -1.16 -10.55
C PHE A 64 0.27 -0.72 -10.82
N HIS A 65 -0.46 -0.43 -9.74
CA HIS A 65 -1.85 0.02 -9.81
C HIS A 65 -2.08 1.15 -8.80
N HIS A 66 -2.13 2.38 -9.29
CA HIS A 66 -2.16 3.57 -8.45
C HIS A 66 -3.35 3.60 -7.48
N THR A 67 -4.59 3.44 -7.98
CA THR A 67 -5.78 3.48 -7.13
C THR A 67 -5.77 2.40 -6.05
N MET A 68 -5.36 1.17 -6.39
CA MET A 68 -5.26 0.09 -5.41
C MET A 68 -4.29 0.45 -4.27
N THR A 69 -3.08 0.89 -4.62
CA THR A 69 -2.07 1.26 -3.63
C THR A 69 -2.58 2.38 -2.73
N GLU A 70 -3.08 3.47 -3.30
CA GLU A 70 -3.55 4.62 -2.53
C GLU A 70 -4.80 4.30 -1.67
N ALA A 71 -5.77 3.56 -2.22
CA ALA A 71 -6.97 3.17 -1.48
C ALA A 71 -6.62 2.36 -0.23
N ILE A 72 -5.65 1.44 -0.33
CA ILE A 72 -5.17 0.67 0.82
C ILE A 72 -4.47 1.56 1.84
N VAL A 73 -3.66 2.53 1.41
CA VAL A 73 -3.03 3.50 2.32
C VAL A 73 -4.09 4.32 3.07
N ARG A 74 -5.13 4.81 2.37
CA ARG A 74 -6.25 5.54 2.99
C ARG A 74 -7.02 4.67 4.00
N ILE A 75 -7.29 3.40 3.66
CA ILE A 75 -7.93 2.43 4.57
C ILE A 75 -7.07 2.17 5.81
N MET A 76 -5.75 1.96 5.62
CA MET A 76 -4.82 1.76 6.73
C MET A 76 -4.78 2.98 7.64
N HIS A 77 -4.64 4.18 7.09
CA HIS A 77 -4.65 5.42 7.85
C HIS A 77 -5.91 5.57 8.71
N ARG A 78 -7.11 5.31 8.15
CA ARG A 78 -8.36 5.36 8.92
C ARG A 78 -8.39 4.35 10.08
N ARG A 79 -7.88 3.13 9.86
CA ARG A 79 -7.84 2.08 10.90
C ARG A 79 -6.83 2.42 12.00
N LEU A 80 -5.69 3.00 11.64
CA LEU A 80 -4.67 3.51 12.57
C LEU A 80 -5.15 4.74 13.37
N ALA A 81 -6.01 5.58 12.78
CA ALA A 81 -6.60 6.71 13.49
C ALA A 81 -7.71 6.27 14.48
N ALA A 82 -8.35 5.13 14.22
CA ALA A 82 -9.43 4.62 15.07
C ALA A 82 -8.94 3.82 16.28
N ASN A 83 -7.74 3.23 16.22
CA ASN A 83 -7.17 2.39 17.28
C ASN A 83 -5.65 2.52 17.29
N SER A 84 -5.05 2.39 18.48
CA SER A 84 -3.59 2.30 18.64
C SER A 84 -3.11 0.87 18.46
N PHE A 85 -1.95 0.71 17.82
CA PHE A 85 -1.29 -0.57 17.60
C PHE A 85 0.21 -0.42 17.86
N GLU A 86 0.80 -1.37 18.58
CA GLU A 86 2.22 -1.36 18.95
C GLU A 86 3.11 -1.91 17.84
N SER A 87 2.55 -2.77 16.97
CA SER A 87 3.30 -3.41 15.89
C SER A 87 2.47 -3.63 14.63
N LEU A 88 3.16 -3.82 13.50
CA LEU A 88 2.53 -4.21 12.24
C LEU A 88 1.77 -5.53 12.37
N ASP A 89 2.35 -6.51 13.06
CA ASP A 89 1.73 -7.83 13.24
C ASP A 89 0.41 -7.73 13.98
N GLU A 90 0.36 -6.96 15.08
CA GLU A 90 -0.88 -6.68 15.81
C GLU A 90 -1.93 -6.01 14.92
N PHE A 91 -1.50 -4.98 14.16
CA PHE A 91 -2.37 -4.29 13.22
C PHE A 91 -2.96 -5.26 12.19
N LEU A 92 -2.15 -6.09 11.55
CA LEU A 92 -2.60 -7.05 10.53
C LEU A 92 -3.47 -8.17 11.12
N GLN A 93 -3.22 -8.61 12.34
CA GLN A 93 -4.06 -9.59 13.04
C GLN A 93 -5.48 -9.06 13.29
N GLN A 94 -5.63 -7.77 13.61
CA GLN A 94 -6.93 -7.13 13.76
C GLN A 94 -7.55 -6.67 12.42
N ASN A 95 -6.75 -6.66 11.34
CA ASN A 95 -7.13 -6.14 10.02
C ASN A 95 -6.93 -7.17 8.91
N LYS A 96 -7.33 -8.43 9.15
CA LYS A 96 -7.09 -9.59 8.26
C LYS A 96 -7.56 -9.41 6.81
N THR A 97 -8.52 -8.52 6.56
CA THR A 97 -8.95 -8.17 5.19
C THR A 97 -7.82 -7.56 4.35
N LEU A 98 -6.81 -6.93 4.98
CA LEU A 98 -5.64 -6.40 4.28
C LEU A 98 -4.70 -7.50 3.78
N THR A 99 -4.69 -8.69 4.37
CA THR A 99 -3.78 -9.78 3.99
C THR A 99 -4.49 -10.94 3.29
N GLY A 100 -5.73 -11.24 3.66
CA GLY A 100 -6.47 -12.41 3.17
C GLY A 100 -7.50 -12.11 2.06
N SER A 101 -8.09 -10.92 2.04
CA SER A 101 -9.21 -10.60 1.13
C SER A 101 -9.20 -9.14 0.66
N MET A 102 -8.01 -8.63 0.30
CA MET A 102 -7.83 -7.23 -0.06
C MET A 102 -8.68 -6.81 -1.27
N HIS A 103 -8.80 -7.68 -2.28
CA HIS A 103 -9.64 -7.40 -3.45
C HIS A 103 -11.12 -7.30 -3.08
N GLU A 104 -11.64 -8.22 -2.26
CA GLU A 104 -13.02 -8.17 -1.78
C GLU A 104 -13.27 -6.88 -0.97
N LEU A 105 -12.31 -6.50 -0.12
CA LEU A 105 -12.36 -5.24 0.61
C LEU A 105 -12.47 -4.04 -0.35
N LEU A 106 -11.63 -3.97 -1.39
CA LEU A 106 -11.65 -2.89 -2.36
C LEU A 106 -12.94 -2.87 -3.19
N TYR A 107 -13.50 -4.03 -3.54
CA TYR A 107 -14.79 -4.12 -4.24
C TYR A 107 -16.00 -3.72 -3.39
N THR A 108 -15.83 -3.46 -2.08
CA THR A 108 -16.85 -2.75 -1.29
C THR A 108 -16.88 -1.23 -1.51
N TYR A 109 -15.83 -0.67 -2.13
CA TYR A 109 -15.69 0.76 -2.44
C TYR A 109 -15.80 1.03 -3.94
N TYR A 110 -15.27 0.15 -4.76
CA TYR A 110 -15.19 0.31 -6.22
C TYR A 110 -16.00 -0.75 -6.95
N SER A 111 -16.70 -0.36 -8.02
CA SER A 111 -17.18 -1.30 -9.02
C SER A 111 -16.00 -1.93 -9.77
N GLU A 112 -16.19 -3.16 -10.26
CA GLU A 112 -15.15 -3.84 -11.04
C GLU A 112 -14.78 -3.07 -12.31
N SER A 113 -15.74 -2.41 -12.95
CA SER A 113 -15.50 -1.64 -14.18
C SER A 113 -14.62 -0.41 -13.92
N LEU A 114 -14.86 0.33 -12.84
CA LEU A 114 -14.03 1.47 -12.46
C LEU A 114 -12.64 1.00 -12.01
N PHE A 115 -12.58 0.01 -11.13
CA PHE A 115 -11.34 -0.47 -10.53
C PHE A 115 -10.36 -1.00 -11.59
N ASN A 116 -10.86 -1.74 -12.59
CA ASN A 116 -10.01 -2.32 -13.65
C ASN A 116 -9.75 -1.36 -14.83
N SER A 117 -10.19 -0.10 -14.74
CA SER A 117 -9.97 0.87 -15.80
C SER A 117 -8.49 1.24 -15.97
N LYS A 118 -8.09 1.63 -17.19
CA LYS A 118 -6.73 2.13 -17.45
C LYS A 118 -6.40 3.39 -16.63
N GLU A 119 -7.42 4.17 -16.30
CA GLU A 119 -7.30 5.39 -15.50
C GLU A 119 -6.95 5.04 -14.06
N ALA A 120 -7.70 4.14 -13.41
CA ALA A 120 -7.46 3.71 -12.04
C ALA A 120 -6.08 3.04 -11.85
N ARG A 121 -5.52 2.44 -12.90
CA ARG A 121 -4.14 1.92 -12.87
C ARG A 121 -3.09 3.03 -12.82
N LYS A 122 -3.35 4.17 -13.47
CA LYS A 122 -2.37 5.26 -13.67
C LYS A 122 -2.47 6.39 -12.65
N GLN A 123 -3.67 6.72 -12.21
CA GLN A 123 -3.93 7.78 -11.24
C GLN A 123 -5.03 7.36 -10.27
N PHE A 124 -5.06 7.97 -9.10
CA PHE A 124 -6.15 7.75 -8.16
C PHE A 124 -7.47 8.22 -8.74
N VAL A 125 -8.49 7.37 -8.63
CA VAL A 125 -9.87 7.70 -8.93
C VAL A 125 -10.67 7.47 -7.66
N GLU A 126 -11.61 8.38 -7.37
CA GLU A 126 -12.48 8.23 -6.20
C GLU A 126 -13.39 7.00 -6.37
N PRO A 127 -13.73 6.28 -5.27
CA PRO A 127 -14.63 5.14 -5.36
C PRO A 127 -16.07 5.52 -5.68
N ASP A 128 -16.75 4.67 -6.44
CA ASP A 128 -18.11 4.87 -6.96
C ASP A 128 -19.21 4.16 -6.18
N LEU A 129 -18.88 3.19 -5.31
CA LEU A 129 -19.87 2.48 -4.48
C LEU A 129 -19.96 3.04 -3.05
N LYS A 130 -18.81 3.37 -2.45
CA LYS A 130 -18.73 3.86 -1.06
C LYS A 130 -17.51 4.75 -0.87
N ARG A 131 -17.64 5.81 -0.08
CA ARG A 131 -16.52 6.72 0.24
C ARG A 131 -15.44 6.04 1.09
N LEU A 132 -14.19 6.34 0.74
CA LEU A 132 -12.99 5.96 1.48
C LEU A 132 -12.77 6.77 2.76
#